data_AF-A0A7G8W8L5-F1
#
_entry.id   AF-A0A7G8W8L5-F1
#
_cell.length_a   1.000
_cell.length_b   1.000
_cell.length_c   1.000
_cell.angle_alpha   90.00
_cell.angle_beta   90.00
_cell.angle_gamma   90.00
#
_symmetry.space_group_name_H-M   'P 1'
#
loop_
_entity.id
_entity.type
_entity.pdbx_description
1 polymer ?
#
loop_
_entity_poly.entity_id
_entity_poly.type
_entity_poly.pdbx_seq_one_letter_code
_entity_poly.pdbx_strand_id
1 'polypeptide(L)' 'MNTIIQNILVFSALSSALYFLAKKYILPTKKKSNKACGGDDGCGCH' A
#
# COMPACT_ATOMS: atom_id res chain seq x y z
N MET A 1 1.86 -17.02 32.59
CA MET A 1 1.28 -15.82 31.95
C MET A 1 2.41 -15.04 31.31
N ASN A 2 2.75 -15.36 30.06
CA ASN A 2 3.96 -14.86 29.42
C ASN A 2 3.67 -13.55 28.68
N THR A 3 3.69 -12.46 29.43
CA THR A 3 3.42 -11.09 28.97
C THR A 3 4.32 -10.65 27.82
N ILE A 4 5.50 -11.26 27.68
CA ILE A 4 6.43 -11.05 26.58
C ILE A 4 5.77 -11.44 25.24
N ILE A 5 5.13 -12.60 25.17
CA ILE A 5 4.49 -13.09 23.94
C ILE A 5 3.30 -12.21 23.56
N GLN A 6 2.52 -11.77 24.56
CA GLN A 6 1.37 -10.88 24.32
C GLN A 6 1.79 -9.49 23.86
N ASN A 7 2.86 -8.92 24.43
CA ASN A 7 3.42 -7.66 23.95
C ASN A 7 3.89 -7.77 22.49
N ILE A 8 4.58 -8.84 22.11
CA ILE A 8 5.03 -9.03 20.72
C ILE A 8 3.83 -9.10 19.77
N LEU A 9 2.77 -9.81 20.14
CA LEU A 9 1.55 -9.90 19.34
C LEU A 9 0.85 -8.55 19.19
N VAL A 10 0.73 -7.79 20.28
CA VAL A 10 0.10 -6.47 20.27
C VAL A 10 0.93 -5.47 19.46
N PHE A 11 2.24 -5.41 19.66
CA PHE A 11 3.12 -4.51 18.91
C PHE A 11 3.18 -4.87 17.43
N SER A 12 3.21 -6.15 17.07
CA SER A 12 3.21 -6.58 15.66
C SER A 12 1.89 -6.28 14.97
N ALA A 13 0.74 -6.50 15.64
CA ALA A 13 -0.58 -6.15 15.11
C ALA A 13 -0.72 -4.63 14.90
N LEU A 14 -0.34 -3.82 15.89
CA LEU A 14 -0.37 -2.35 15.79
C LEU A 14 0.56 -1.84 14.68
N SER A 15 1.79 -2.34 14.62
CA SER A 15 2.77 -1.94 13.59
C SER A 15 2.29 -2.31 12.19
N SER A 16 1.70 -3.49 12.02
CA SER A 16 1.15 -3.94 10.73
C SER A 16 -0.05 -3.10 10.29
N ALA A 17 -0.94 -2.75 11.22
CA ALA A 17 -2.08 -1.87 10.94
C ALA A 17 -1.63 -0.47 10.51
N LEU A 18 -0.66 0.12 11.23
CA LEU A 18 -0.09 1.41 10.87
C LEU A 18 0.65 1.36 9.53
N TYR A 19 1.42 0.30 9.27
CA TYR A 19 2.10 0.10 8.00
C TYR A 19 1.10 -0.01 6.83
N PHE A 20 0.04 -0.79 6.99
CA PHE A 20 -0.99 -0.94 5.96
C PHE A 20 -1.75 0.37 5.72
N LEU A 21 -2.04 1.12 6.79
CA LEU A 21 -2.70 2.42 6.71
C LEU A 21 -1.80 3.44 6.00
N ALA A 22 -0.53 3.53 6.39
CA ALA A 22 0.46 4.37 5.72
C ALA A 22 0.62 3.97 4.24
N LYS A 23 0.68 2.67 3.93
CA LYS A 23 0.75 2.19 2.55
C LYS A 23 -0.50 2.49 1.74
N LYS A 24 -1.68 2.48 2.36
CA LYS A 24 -2.95 2.74 1.67
C LYS A 24 -3.18 4.22 1.41
N TYR A 25 -2.79 5.09 2.35
CA TYR A 25 -3.16 6.51 2.33
C TYR A 25 -1.98 7.46 2.06
N ILE A 26 -0.76 7.10 2.47
CA ILE A 26 0.43 7.96 2.31
C ILE A 26 1.21 7.58 1.05
N LEU A 27 1.35 6.28 0.76
CA LEU A 27 1.87 5.89 -0.55
C LEU A 27 0.79 6.18 -1.60
N PRO A 28 1.00 7.13 -2.54
CA PRO A 28 0.17 7.18 -3.72
C PRO A 28 0.29 5.80 -4.35
N THR A 29 -0.82 5.08 -4.48
CA THR A 29 -0.91 3.92 -5.37
C THR A 29 -0.32 4.43 -6.67
N LYS A 30 0.93 4.06 -6.98
CA LYS A 30 1.52 4.38 -8.27
C LYS A 30 0.48 3.86 -9.23
N LYS A 31 -0.19 4.77 -9.95
CA LYS A 31 -1.18 4.44 -10.95
C LYS A 31 -0.54 3.28 -11.68
N LYS A 32 -1.13 2.08 -11.58
CA LYS A 32 -0.67 0.98 -12.42
C LYS A 32 -0.76 1.61 -13.81
N SER A 33 0.40 1.88 -14.41
CA SER A 33 0.47 2.25 -15.81
C SER A 33 -0.37 1.18 -16.48
N ASN A 34 -1.56 1.59 -16.93
CA ASN A 34 -2.51 0.70 -17.56
C ASN A 34 -1.74 0.22 -18.78
N LYS A 35 -1.14 -0.97 -18.68
CA LYS A 35 -0.70 -1.72 -19.86
C LYS A 35 -1.92 -2.37 -20.54
N ALA A 36 -3.05 -1.65 -20.53
CA ALA A 36 -4.14 -1.80 -21.47
C ALA A 36 -3.86 -0.74 -22.54
N CYS A 37 -3.63 -1.18 -23.78
CA CYS A 37 -3.40 -0.39 -24.99
C CYS A 37 -3.74 1.11 -24.86
N GLY A 38 -2.73 1.98 -24.99
CA GLY A 38 -2.86 3.43 -24.84
C GLY A 38 -2.02 3.99 -23.69
N GLY A 39 -0.77 3.53 -23.57
CA GLY A 39 0.22 4.22 -22.74
C GLY A 39 0.79 5.40 -23.51
N ASP A 40 0.73 6.59 -22.90
CA ASP A 40 1.51 7.82 -23.13
C ASP A 40 1.62 8.43 -24.54
N ASP A 41 1.22 7.73 -25.59
CA ASP A 41 1.27 8.15 -26.99
C ASP A 41 -0.09 7.93 -27.65
N GLY A 42 -1.13 8.41 -26.99
CA GLY A 42 -2.49 8.47 -27.52
C GLY A 42 -2.58 9.52 -28.61
N CYS A 43 -2.15 9.14 -29.82
CA CYS A 43 -2.67 9.58 -31.11
C CYS A 43 -3.62 10.79 -30.99
N GLY A 44 -3.07 11.97 -31.26
CA GLY A 44 -3.84 13.20 -31.42
C GLY A 44 -4.94 12.98 -32.45
N CYS A 45 -6.18 12.87 -31.96
CA CYS A 45 -7.32 13.31 -32.74
C CYS A 45 -7.13 14.82 -32.98
N HIS A 46 -6.66 15.13 -34.20
CA HIS A 46 -6.49 16.45 -34.85
C HIS A 46 -6.20 17.66 -33.96
#